data_AF-A0A3D2P7U7-F1
#
_entry.id   AF-A0A3D2P7U7-F1
#
_cell.length_a   1.000
_cell.length_b   1.000
_cell.length_c   1.000
_cell.angle_alpha   90.00
_cell.angle_beta   90.00
_cell.angle_gamma   90.00
#
_symmetry.space_group_name_H-M   'P 1'
#
loop_
_entity.id
_entity.type
_entity.pdbx_description
1 polymer ?
#
loop_
_entity_poly.entity_id
_entity_poly.type
_entity_poly.pdbx_seq_one_letter_code
_entity_poly.pdbx_strand_id
1 'polypeptide(L)'
;MRFFLFVLLGIFFLASCAKKEIKVLTFAVGGAPNEIDVWEKFVDEFEHNSGIKVNILRQPTDTDQRRQGLVIPLKARKSDPDIFLMDVAWIAQFAASGWLKPLDDYVKEDGIDARIFFSNVVNLADKYKGNLIALPVYVDGGLLYYRKD
;
A
#
# COMPACT_ATOMS: atom_id res chain seq x y z
N MET A 1 -51.73 14.66 -30.64
CA MET A 1 -50.77 13.53 -30.65
C MET A 1 -49.39 13.91 -31.23
N ARG A 2 -48.85 15.10 -30.91
CA ARG A 2 -47.54 15.55 -31.44
C ARG A 2 -46.74 16.46 -30.49
N PHE A 3 -47.35 16.98 -29.43
CA PHE A 3 -46.70 17.85 -28.44
C PHE A 3 -46.09 17.09 -27.25
N PHE A 4 -46.65 15.93 -26.90
CA PHE A 4 -46.19 15.10 -25.78
C PHE A 4 -44.89 14.31 -26.09
N LEU A 5 -44.51 14.20 -27.37
CA LEU A 5 -43.33 13.44 -27.79
C LEU A 5 -42.02 14.25 -27.68
N PHE A 6 -42.10 15.58 -27.58
CA PHE A 6 -40.91 16.45 -27.46
C PHE A 6 -40.44 16.63 -26.01
N VAL A 7 -41.33 16.49 -25.03
CA VAL A 7 -40.97 16.66 -23.60
C VAL A 7 -40.21 15.44 -23.06
N LEU A 8 -40.43 14.25 -23.63
CA LEU A 8 -39.72 13.04 -23.20
C LEU A 8 -38.28 12.94 -23.72
N LEU A 9 -37.93 13.64 -24.81
CA LEU A 9 -36.57 13.64 -25.36
C LEU A 9 -35.62 14.62 -24.66
N GLY A 10 -36.15 15.63 -23.97
CA GLY A 10 -35.36 16.65 -23.27
C GLY A 10 -34.77 16.21 -21.93
N ILE A 11 -35.29 15.14 -21.33
CA ILE A 11 -34.85 14.66 -20.00
C ILE A 11 -33.68 13.68 -20.09
N PHE A 12 -33.42 13.10 -21.27
CA PHE A 12 -32.34 12.10 -21.43
C PHE A 12 -30.94 12.69 -21.61
N PHE A 13 -30.80 14.01 -21.78
CA PHE A 13 -29.49 14.64 -22.04
C PHE A 13 -28.74 15.14 -20.78
N LEU A 14 -29.35 15.07 -19.60
CA LEU A 14 -28.74 15.58 -18.35
C LEU A 14 -28.06 14.51 -17.48
N ALA A 15 -28.05 13.23 -17.89
CA ALA A 15 -27.55 12.13 -17.06
C ALA A 15 -26.20 11.55 -17.49
N SER A 16 -25.38 12.29 -18.23
CA SER A 16 -24.01 11.87 -18.58
C SER A 16 -22.94 12.70 -17.88
N CYS A 17 -23.08 12.90 -16.57
CA CYS A 17 -21.92 13.12 -15.71
C CYS A 17 -21.54 11.76 -15.10
N ALA A 18 -20.81 10.95 -15.87
CA ALA A 18 -20.05 9.86 -15.29
C ALA A 18 -18.99 10.49 -14.39
N LYS A 19 -19.28 10.62 -13.08
CA LYS A 19 -18.28 10.96 -12.07
C LYS A 19 -17.18 9.91 -12.18
N LYS A 20 -16.04 10.28 -12.75
CA LYS A 20 -14.83 9.46 -12.74
C LYS A 20 -14.49 9.23 -11.27
N GLU A 21 -14.73 8.02 -10.78
CA GLU A 21 -14.43 7.65 -9.41
C GLU A 21 -12.90 7.67 -9.27
N ILE A 22 -12.39 8.69 -8.57
CA ILE A 22 -10.95 8.84 -8.34
C ILE A 22 -10.60 7.80 -7.28
N LYS A 23 -9.94 6.72 -7.68
CA LYS A 23 -9.44 5.71 -6.76
C LYS A 23 -8.28 6.31 -5.96
N VAL A 24 -8.51 6.52 -4.67
CA VAL A 24 -7.48 6.93 -3.71
C VAL A 24 -6.97 5.68 -3.02
N LEU A 25 -5.65 5.45 -3.03
CA LEU A 25 -5.01 4.35 -2.32
C LEU A 25 -4.73 4.77 -0.87
N THR A 26 -5.01 3.92 0.10
CA THR A 26 -4.61 4.15 1.49
C THR A 26 -3.27 3.45 1.77
N PHE A 27 -2.23 4.23 2.05
CA PHE A 27 -0.90 3.74 2.41
C PHE A 27 -0.65 3.89 3.92
N ALA A 28 -0.64 2.78 4.67
CA ALA A 28 -0.36 2.81 6.11
C ALA A 28 1.14 2.68 6.40
N VAL A 29 1.71 3.73 6.98
CA VAL A 29 3.14 3.83 7.27
C VAL A 29 3.40 4.53 8.60
N GLY A 30 4.37 4.02 9.35
CA GLY A 30 4.82 4.55 10.63
C GLY A 30 6.33 4.73 10.62
N GLY A 31 6.89 5.19 11.74
CA GLY A 31 8.30 5.49 11.87
C GLY A 31 8.56 6.69 12.76
N ALA A 32 9.83 7.08 12.89
CA ALA A 32 10.22 8.34 13.46
C ALA A 32 9.67 9.51 12.61
N PRO A 33 9.46 10.72 13.18
CA PRO A 33 8.88 11.83 12.44
C PRO A 33 9.59 12.15 11.12
N ASN A 34 10.93 12.13 11.10
CA ASN A 34 11.73 12.39 9.91
C ASN A 34 11.57 11.32 8.82
N GLU A 35 11.19 10.09 9.16
CA GLU A 35 10.92 9.04 8.17
C GLU A 35 9.56 9.27 7.51
N ILE A 36 8.58 9.75 8.26
CA ILE A 36 7.26 10.12 7.71
C ILE A 36 7.41 11.24 6.69
N ASP A 37 8.24 12.25 6.97
CA ASP A 37 8.54 13.32 6.01
C ASP A 37 9.15 12.80 4.69
N VAL A 38 9.88 11.69 4.74
CA VAL A 38 10.43 11.03 3.53
C VAL A 38 9.32 10.30 2.77
N TRP A 39 8.42 9.61 3.46
CA TRP A 39 7.29 8.94 2.84
C TRP A 39 6.33 9.90 2.15
N GLU A 40 6.08 11.07 2.75
CA GLU A 40 5.28 12.14 2.14
C GLU A 40 5.88 12.57 0.80
N LYS A 41 7.22 12.75 0.73
CA LYS A 41 7.90 13.10 -0.53
C LYS A 41 7.79 12.01 -1.59
N PHE A 42 7.95 10.74 -1.23
CA PHE A 42 7.79 9.64 -2.18
C PHE A 42 6.36 9.50 -2.67
N VAL A 43 5.37 9.75 -1.81
CA VAL A 43 3.97 9.81 -2.21
C VAL A 43 3.74 10.96 -3.18
N ASP A 44 4.22 12.16 -2.89
CA ASP A 44 4.08 13.31 -3.80
C ASP A 44 4.69 13.04 -5.17
N GLU A 45 5.89 12.45 -5.23
CA GLU A 45 6.55 12.05 -6.47
C GLU A 45 5.74 10.99 -7.22
N PHE A 46 5.26 9.97 -6.52
CA PHE A 46 4.41 8.93 -7.10
C PHE A 46 3.10 9.50 -7.65
N GLU A 47 2.43 10.39 -6.92
CA GLU A 47 1.20 11.04 -7.39
C GLU A 47 1.46 11.88 -8.63
N HIS A 48 2.58 12.61 -8.67
CA HIS A 48 2.96 13.42 -9.84
C HIS A 48 3.20 12.55 -11.08
N ASN A 49 3.91 11.43 -10.91
CA ASN A 49 4.30 10.56 -12.03
C ASN A 49 3.15 9.67 -12.53
N SER A 50 2.30 9.19 -11.63
CA SER A 50 1.25 8.21 -11.96
C SER A 50 -0.15 8.83 -12.15
N GLY A 51 -0.40 10.01 -11.55
CA GLY A 51 -1.74 10.60 -11.45
C GLY A 51 -2.67 9.87 -10.47
N ILE A 52 -2.19 8.85 -9.76
CA ILE A 52 -2.94 8.13 -8.72
C ILE A 52 -2.84 8.91 -7.41
N LYS A 53 -3.95 9.02 -6.67
CA LYS A 53 -3.97 9.67 -5.36
C LYS A 53 -3.70 8.69 -4.23
N VAL A 54 -2.93 9.11 -3.24
CA VAL A 54 -2.53 8.30 -2.09
C VAL A 54 -2.80 9.07 -0.79
N ASN A 55 -3.55 8.44 0.11
CA ASN A 55 -3.77 8.92 1.46
C ASN A 55 -2.80 8.21 2.41
N ILE A 56 -1.92 8.96 3.07
CA ILE A 56 -1.03 8.41 4.10
C ILE A 56 -1.83 8.21 5.39
N LEU A 57 -2.00 6.95 5.78
CA LEU A 57 -2.49 6.57 7.10
C LEU A 57 -1.30 6.46 8.06
N ARG A 58 -0.96 7.58 8.71
CA ARG A 58 0.16 7.65 9.64
C ARG A 58 -0.04 6.70 10.82
N GLN A 59 0.98 5.90 11.11
CA GLN A 59 1.05 5.00 12.26
C GLN A 59 2.13 5.46 13.27
N PRO A 60 2.08 5.00 14.54
CA PRO A 60 3.11 5.31 15.53
C PRO A 60 4.50 4.80 15.16
N THR A 61 5.52 5.25 15.90
CA THR A 61 6.90 4.73 15.77
C THR A 61 7.02 3.31 16.34
N ASP A 62 6.27 2.99 17.39
CA ASP A 62 6.30 1.68 18.03
C ASP A 62 5.79 0.57 17.10
N THR A 63 6.59 -0.47 16.91
CA THR A 63 6.30 -1.55 15.95
C THR A 63 5.08 -2.38 16.37
N ASP A 64 4.84 -2.59 17.67
CA ASP A 64 3.66 -3.36 18.10
C ASP A 64 2.38 -2.55 17.92
N GLN A 65 2.40 -1.24 18.19
CA GLN A 65 1.28 -0.35 17.90
C GLN A 65 0.96 -0.31 16.40
N ARG A 66 1.98 -0.23 15.53
CA ARG A 66 1.80 -0.35 14.07
C ARG A 66 1.15 -1.67 13.70
N ARG A 67 1.65 -2.79 14.24
CA ARG A 67 1.09 -4.11 14.03
C ARG A 67 -0.38 -4.18 14.44
N GLN A 68 -0.73 -3.69 15.63
CA GLN A 68 -2.11 -3.65 16.11
C GLN A 68 -3.00 -2.80 15.20
N GLY A 69 -2.51 -1.63 14.77
CA GLY A 69 -3.19 -0.74 13.84
C GLY A 69 -3.52 -1.38 12.47
N LEU A 70 -2.71 -2.35 12.03
CA LEU A 70 -2.97 -3.14 10.82
C LEU A 70 -3.85 -4.37 11.08
N VAL A 71 -3.60 -5.11 12.15
CA VAL A 71 -4.32 -6.36 12.46
C VAL A 71 -5.82 -6.12 12.64
N ILE A 72 -6.21 -5.02 13.29
CA ILE A 72 -7.61 -4.69 13.56
C ILE A 72 -8.44 -4.57 12.26
N PRO A 73 -8.11 -3.67 11.32
CA PRO A 73 -8.88 -3.53 10.08
C PRO A 73 -8.78 -4.76 9.18
N LEU A 74 -7.62 -5.41 9.08
CA LEU A 74 -7.44 -6.61 8.23
C LEU A 74 -8.28 -7.79 8.74
N LYS A 75 -8.29 -8.03 10.07
CA LYS A 75 -9.15 -9.04 10.68
C LYS A 75 -10.64 -8.74 10.49
N ALA A 76 -11.00 -7.45 10.52
CA ALA A 76 -12.36 -6.99 10.22
C ALA A 76 -12.70 -6.97 8.72
N ARG A 77 -11.77 -7.40 7.84
CA ARG A 77 -11.93 -7.39 6.38
C ARG A 77 -12.32 -6.02 5.83
N LYS A 78 -11.77 -4.95 6.41
CA LYS A 78 -11.90 -3.60 5.86
C LYS A 78 -11.14 -3.50 4.54
N SER A 79 -11.60 -2.60 3.67
CA SER A 79 -10.93 -2.28 2.40
C SER A 79 -9.60 -1.56 2.62
N ASP A 80 -9.50 -0.76 3.69
CA ASP A 80 -8.28 -0.05 4.07
C ASP A 80 -7.49 -0.82 5.14
N PRO A 81 -6.14 -0.76 5.13
CA PRO A 81 -5.31 -0.10 4.11
C PRO A 81 -5.09 -0.95 2.85
N ASP A 82 -4.85 -0.30 1.70
CA ASP A 82 -4.49 -0.98 0.44
C ASP A 82 -3.03 -1.45 0.43
N ILE A 83 -2.12 -0.60 0.93
CA ILE A 83 -0.68 -0.83 0.97
C ILE A 83 -0.19 -0.48 2.37
N PHE A 84 0.76 -1.23 2.91
CA PHE A 84 1.28 -0.96 4.25
C PHE A 84 2.68 -1.52 4.45
N LEU A 85 3.45 -0.87 5.33
CA LEU A 85 4.74 -1.40 5.78
C LEU A 85 4.56 -2.35 6.96
N MET A 86 5.14 -3.54 6.84
CA MET A 86 5.25 -4.53 7.91
C MET A 86 6.68 -4.60 8.45
N ASP A 87 6.81 -4.77 9.75
CA ASP A 87 8.08 -5.16 10.35
C ASP A 87 8.34 -6.64 10.03
N VAL A 88 9.59 -6.95 9.69
CA VAL A 88 10.09 -8.31 9.39
C VAL A 88 9.73 -9.31 10.50
N ALA A 89 9.66 -8.86 11.76
CA ALA A 89 9.29 -9.69 12.91
C ALA A 89 7.86 -10.26 12.81
N TRP A 90 6.96 -9.59 12.07
CA TRP A 90 5.54 -9.94 12.01
C TRP A 90 5.08 -10.51 10.67
N ILE A 91 5.89 -10.46 9.61
CA ILE A 91 5.45 -10.87 8.25
C ILE A 91 4.84 -12.28 8.24
N ALA A 92 5.45 -13.24 8.95
CA ALA A 92 4.91 -14.60 9.06
C ALA A 92 3.49 -14.65 9.65
N GLN A 93 3.17 -13.79 10.62
CA GLN A 93 1.81 -13.67 11.19
C GLN A 93 0.81 -13.22 10.13
N PHE A 94 1.15 -12.18 9.35
CA PHE A 94 0.28 -11.63 8.32
C PHE A 94 0.07 -12.64 7.18
N ALA A 95 1.14 -13.32 6.76
CA ALA A 95 1.08 -14.35 5.74
C ALA A 95 0.23 -15.55 6.17
N ALA A 96 0.41 -16.04 7.41
CA ALA A 96 -0.40 -17.13 7.95
C ALA A 96 -1.89 -16.77 8.10
N SER A 97 -2.21 -15.48 8.27
CA SER A 97 -3.58 -14.98 8.38
C SER A 97 -4.30 -14.88 7.03
N GLY A 98 -3.57 -14.95 5.92
CA GLY A 98 -4.13 -14.87 4.57
C GLY A 98 -4.57 -13.46 4.18
N TRP A 99 -4.03 -12.42 4.81
CA TRP A 99 -4.35 -11.02 4.49
C TRP A 99 -3.53 -10.46 3.33
N LEU A 100 -2.40 -11.10 3.01
CA LEU A 100 -1.46 -10.61 2.01
C LEU A 100 -1.80 -11.19 0.63
N LYS A 101 -1.70 -10.33 -0.38
CA LYS A 101 -1.87 -10.71 -1.77
C LYS A 101 -0.53 -11.21 -2.34
N PRO A 102 -0.50 -12.40 -2.98
CA PRO A 102 0.69 -12.84 -3.72
C PRO A 102 1.08 -11.84 -4.80
N LEU A 103 2.38 -11.61 -4.94
CA LEU A 103 2.98 -10.62 -5.85
C LEU A 103 3.61 -11.25 -7.10
N ASP A 104 3.69 -12.57 -7.17
CA ASP A 104 4.43 -13.31 -8.21
C ASP A 104 3.98 -12.93 -9.64
N ASP A 105 2.68 -12.86 -9.87
CA ASP A 105 2.12 -12.50 -11.19
C ASP A 105 2.43 -11.04 -11.56
N TYR A 106 2.37 -10.13 -10.59
CA TYR A 106 2.65 -8.70 -10.78
C TYR A 106 4.11 -8.46 -11.12
N VAL A 107 5.03 -9.07 -10.35
CA VAL A 107 6.47 -8.98 -10.59
C VAL A 107 6.84 -9.54 -11.96
N LYS A 108 6.18 -10.63 -12.38
CA LYS A 108 6.39 -11.23 -13.69
C LYS A 108 5.84 -10.36 -14.83
N GLU A 109 4.64 -9.82 -14.67
CA GLU A 109 3.98 -8.96 -15.68
C GLU A 109 4.75 -7.66 -15.90
N ASP A 110 5.18 -7.02 -14.81
CA ASP A 110 5.92 -5.75 -14.85
C ASP A 110 7.42 -5.92 -15.15
N GLY A 111 7.89 -7.16 -15.29
CA GLY A 111 9.30 -7.46 -15.58
C GLY A 111 10.25 -7.04 -14.46
N ILE A 112 9.79 -7.01 -13.21
CA ILE A 112 10.60 -6.63 -12.05
C ILE A 112 11.60 -7.74 -11.76
N ASP A 113 12.89 -7.43 -11.87
CA ASP A 113 13.95 -8.37 -11.51
C ASP A 113 14.13 -8.43 -9.99
N ALA A 114 13.56 -9.46 -9.35
CA ALA A 114 13.68 -9.65 -7.90
C ALA A 114 15.14 -9.80 -7.41
N ARG A 115 16.13 -9.99 -8.30
CA ARG A 115 17.55 -10.05 -7.93
C ARG A 115 18.15 -8.69 -7.58
N ILE A 116 17.42 -7.59 -7.80
CA ILE A 116 17.83 -6.26 -7.31
C ILE A 116 17.76 -6.16 -5.78
N PHE A 117 17.00 -7.06 -5.13
CA PHE A 117 16.86 -7.11 -3.68
C PHE A 117 17.87 -8.07 -3.04
N PHE A 118 18.12 -7.88 -1.74
CA PHE A 118 18.90 -8.82 -0.95
C PHE A 118 18.18 -10.18 -0.86
N SER A 119 18.70 -11.16 -1.58
CA SER A 119 18.10 -12.50 -1.73
C SER A 119 17.81 -13.20 -0.40
N ASN A 120 18.66 -13.00 0.62
CA ASN A 120 18.45 -13.58 1.95
C ASN A 120 17.17 -13.05 2.61
N VAL A 121 16.91 -11.74 2.54
CA VAL A 121 15.71 -11.14 3.14
C VAL A 121 14.47 -11.63 2.40
N VAL A 122 14.51 -11.61 1.06
CA VAL A 122 13.40 -12.07 0.21
C VAL A 122 13.04 -13.53 0.52
N ASN A 123 14.03 -14.41 0.63
CA ASN A 123 13.78 -15.83 0.84
C ASN A 123 13.37 -16.17 2.27
N LEU A 124 13.84 -15.41 3.28
CA LEU A 124 13.56 -15.69 4.69
C LEU A 124 12.25 -15.09 5.17
N ALA A 125 11.89 -13.90 4.68
CA ALA A 125 10.76 -13.14 5.22
C ALA A 125 9.67 -12.88 4.18
N ASP A 126 10.03 -12.52 2.95
CA ASP A 126 9.07 -12.04 1.96
C ASP A 126 8.39 -13.16 1.15
N LYS A 127 8.79 -14.42 1.35
CA LYS A 127 8.16 -15.59 0.76
C LYS A 127 7.40 -16.42 1.77
N TYR A 128 6.19 -16.81 1.42
CA TYR A 128 5.38 -17.72 2.23
C TYR A 128 4.77 -18.82 1.35
N LYS A 129 5.02 -20.08 1.71
CA LYS A 129 4.58 -21.27 0.95
C LYS A 129 4.95 -21.21 -0.55
N GLY A 130 6.12 -20.65 -0.86
CA GLY A 130 6.65 -20.54 -2.21
C GLY A 130 6.25 -19.27 -2.98
N ASN A 131 5.28 -18.50 -2.48
CA ASN A 131 4.81 -17.27 -3.13
C ASN A 131 5.48 -16.05 -2.52
N LEU A 132 5.76 -15.04 -3.35
CA LEU A 132 6.21 -13.73 -2.90
C LEU A 132 5.01 -12.95 -2.33
N ILE A 133 5.10 -12.50 -1.08
CA ILE A 133 4.00 -11.83 -0.36
C ILE A 133 4.33 -10.41 0.13
N ALA A 134 5.59 -10.00 0.00
CA ALA A 134 6.09 -8.67 0.33
C ALA A 134 7.34 -8.35 -0.50
N LEU A 135 7.84 -7.12 -0.40
CA LEU A 135 9.14 -6.70 -0.93
C LEU A 135 9.85 -5.86 0.14
N PRO A 136 11.18 -6.00 0.28
CA PRO A 136 11.92 -5.28 1.30
C PRO A 136 12.16 -3.83 0.86
N VAL A 137 11.84 -2.89 1.76
CA VAL A 137 12.11 -1.45 1.54
C VAL A 137 13.49 -1.07 2.05
N TYR A 138 13.86 -1.56 3.24
CA TYR A 138 15.16 -1.36 3.88
C TYR A 138 15.49 -2.58 4.74
N VAL A 139 16.76 -2.71 5.13
CA VAL A 139 17.26 -3.79 6.00
C VAL A 139 18.00 -3.17 7.17
N ASP A 140 17.41 -3.28 8.35
CA ASP A 140 18.01 -2.73 9.57
C ASP A 140 19.06 -3.67 10.16
N GLY A 141 20.10 -3.06 10.71
CA GLY A 141 21.14 -3.74 11.49
C GLY A 141 21.41 -2.97 12.78
N GLY A 142 21.63 -3.70 13.88
CA GLY A 142 22.07 -3.08 15.12
C GLY A 142 23.46 -2.47 14.96
N LEU A 143 23.60 -1.18 15.25
CA LEU A 143 24.86 -0.44 15.13
C LEU A 143 25.25 0.16 16.47
N LEU A 144 26.56 0.21 16.73
CA LEU A 144 27.11 0.94 17.87
C LEU A 144 27.38 2.38 17.46
N TYR A 145 26.62 3.31 18.02
CA TYR A 145 26.91 4.74 17.97
C TYR A 145 27.67 5.15 19.23
N TYR A 146 28.77 5.88 19.06
CA TYR A 146 29.56 6.41 20.18
C TYR A 146 30.02 7.84 19.87
N ARG A 147 30.20 8.62 20.92
CA ARG A 147 30.79 9.96 20.83
C ARG A 147 32.30 9.85 20.59
N LYS A 148 32.80 10.55 19.57
CA LYS A 148 34.22 10.51 19.16
C LYS A 148 35.12 11.49 19.91
N ASP A 149 34.52 12.45 20.61
CA ASP A 149 35.19 13.52 21.35
C ASP A 149 35.56 13.11 22.77
#